data_AF-A0A918KQV6-F1
#
_entry.id   AF-A0A918KQV6-F1
#
_cell.length_a   1.000
_cell.length_b   1.000
_cell.length_c   1.000
_cell.angle_alpha   90.00
_cell.angle_beta   90.00
_cell.angle_gamma   90.00
#
_symmetry.space_group_name_H-M   'P 1'
#
loop_
_entity.id
_entity.type
_entity.pdbx_description
1 polymer ?
#
loop_
_entity_poly.entity_id
_entity_poly.type
_entity_poly.pdbx_seq_one_letter_code
_entity_poly.pdbx_strand_id
1 'polypeptide(L)'
;MATIRKTITLTQQQDEWIKSKIVAGQFTNDSEYIRDLVRRDQERNNDIEAIRAALIEAESRETSHRTAEDIRQTVKERLKRDGQL
;
A
#
# COMPACT_ATOMS: atom_id res chain seq x y z
N MET A 1 -17.63 -9.61 -7.26
CA MET A 1 -16.30 -10.21 -7.55
C MET A 1 -16.40 -11.72 -7.34
N ALA A 2 -15.79 -12.53 -8.20
CA ALA A 2 -15.73 -13.97 -7.99
C ALA A 2 -14.78 -14.30 -6.82
N THR A 3 -15.18 -15.23 -5.96
CA THR A 3 -14.34 -15.72 -4.86
C THR A 3 -13.67 -17.04 -5.23
N ILE A 4 -12.37 -17.18 -4.95
CA ILE A 4 -11.63 -18.43 -5.13
C ILE A 4 -11.46 -19.10 -3.76
N ARG A 5 -11.86 -20.36 -3.63
CA ARG A 5 -11.68 -21.14 -2.40
C ARG A 5 -10.20 -21.46 -2.19
N LYS A 6 -9.69 -21.22 -0.98
CA LYS A 6 -8.36 -21.61 -0.54
C LYS A 6 -8.46 -22.42 0.75
N THR A 7 -7.61 -23.41 0.91
CA THR A 7 -7.43 -24.14 2.18
C THR A 7 -6.28 -23.49 2.93
N ILE A 8 -6.49 -23.15 4.20
CA ILE A 8 -5.50 -22.52 5.07
C ILE A 8 -5.46 -23.29 6.39
N THR A 9 -4.27 -23.42 6.97
CA THR A 9 -4.08 -24.01 8.30
C THR A 9 -3.80 -22.89 9.27
N LEU A 10 -4.55 -22.85 10.37
CA LEU A 10 -4.41 -21.86 11.43
C LEU A 10 -4.16 -22.58 12.76
N THR A 11 -3.57 -21.85 13.71
CA THR A 11 -3.45 -22.36 15.07
C THR A 11 -4.83 -22.41 15.75
N GLN A 12 -4.98 -23.25 16.78
CA GLN A 12 -6.20 -23.28 17.57
C GLN A 12 -6.57 -21.91 18.14
N GLN A 13 -5.57 -21.16 18.63
CA GLN A 13 -5.78 -19.81 19.15
C GLN A 13 -6.33 -18.84 18.09
N GLN A 14 -5.88 -18.97 16.85
CA GLN A 14 -6.38 -18.15 15.73
C GLN A 14 -7.82 -18.53 15.38
N ASP A 15 -8.16 -19.82 15.34
CA ASP A 15 -9.53 -20.28 15.12
C ASP A 15 -10.50 -19.76 16.20
N GLU A 16 -10.13 -19.87 17.48
CA GLU A 16 -10.92 -19.35 18.60
C GLU A 16 -11.12 -17.84 18.50
N TRP A 17 -10.06 -17.11 18.13
CA TRP A 17 -10.15 -15.67 17.88
C TRP A 17 -11.13 -15.34 16.76
N ILE A 18 -11.05 -16.02 15.61
CA ILE A 18 -11.93 -15.80 14.46
C ILE A 18 -13.39 -16.05 14.86
N LYS A 19 -13.65 -17.17 15.53
CA LYS A 19 -14.98 -17.52 16.04
C LYS A 19 -15.54 -16.45 16.98
N SER A 20 -14.71 -15.88 17.85
CA SER A 20 -15.14 -14.80 18.75
C SER A 20 -15.64 -13.57 17.98
N LYS A 21 -15.01 -13.25 16.83
CA LYS A 21 -15.43 -12.12 15.97
C LYS A 21 -16.75 -12.39 15.27
N ILE A 22 -16.98 -13.64 14.86
CA ILE A 22 -18.23 -14.09 14.25
C ILE A 22 -19.37 -14.07 15.27
N VAL A 23 -19.14 -14.61 16.47
CA VAL A 23 -20.12 -14.60 17.57
C VAL A 23 -20.49 -13.18 17.98
N ALA A 24 -19.53 -12.26 17.95
CA ALA A 24 -19.77 -10.83 18.19
C ALA A 24 -20.54 -10.13 17.04
N GLY A 25 -20.90 -10.84 15.97
CA GLY A 25 -21.64 -10.31 14.83
C GLY A 25 -20.82 -9.41 13.90
N GLN A 26 -19.49 -9.36 14.04
CA GLN A 26 -18.64 -8.52 13.19
C GLN A 26 -18.43 -9.12 11.80
N PHE A 27 -18.54 -10.44 11.69
CA PHE A 27 -18.37 -11.20 10.45
C PHE A 27 -19.35 -12.37 10.42
N THR A 28 -19.73 -12.80 9.22
CA THR A 28 -20.67 -13.91 9.02
C THR A 28 -19.97 -15.27 8.96
N ASN A 29 -18.69 -15.29 8.62
CA ASN A 29 -17.88 -16.52 8.50
C ASN A 29 -16.37 -16.22 8.48
N ASP A 30 -15.58 -17.28 8.62
CA ASP A 30 -14.12 -17.23 8.64
C ASP A 30 -13.53 -16.59 7.38
N SER A 31 -14.07 -16.96 6.21
CA SER A 31 -13.56 -16.44 4.94
C SER A 31 -13.75 -14.93 4.83
N GLU A 32 -14.77 -14.37 5.45
CA GLU A 32 -15.01 -12.93 5.49
C GLU A 32 -13.99 -12.22 6.36
N TYR A 33 -13.73 -12.74 7.56
CA TYR A 33 -12.71 -12.21 8.45
C TYR A 33 -11.31 -12.27 7.82
N ILE A 34 -10.95 -13.39 7.19
CA ILE A 34 -9.65 -13.54 6.51
C ILE A 34 -9.53 -12.57 5.32
N ARG A 35 -10.59 -12.39 4.52
CA ARG A 35 -10.59 -11.39 3.45
C ARG A 35 -10.40 -9.98 3.97
N ASP A 36 -11.02 -9.67 5.12
CA ASP A 36 -10.86 -8.37 5.77
C ASP A 36 -9.42 -8.15 6.25
N LEU A 37 -8.80 -9.16 6.87
CA LEU A 37 -7.39 -9.11 7.27
C LEU A 37 -6.46 -8.88 6.09
N VAL A 38 -6.67 -9.58 4.98
CA VAL A 38 -5.87 -9.40 3.75
C VAL A 38 -6.02 -7.97 3.22
N ARG A 39 -7.24 -7.40 3.23
CA ARG A 39 -7.45 -6.02 2.78
C ARG A 39 -6.72 -5.01 3.66
N ARG A 40 -6.81 -5.16 4.98
CA ARG A 40 -6.09 -4.28 5.92
C ARG A 40 -4.57 -4.39 5.78
N ASP A 41 -4.06 -5.58 5.47
CA ASP A 41 -2.64 -5.78 5.19
C ASP A 41 -2.22 -5.09 3.89
N GLN A 42 -3.01 -5.23 2.82
CA GLN A 42 -2.79 -4.50 1.56
C GLN A 42 -2.80 -2.99 1.78
N GLU A 43 -3.81 -2.47 2.47
CA GLU A 43 -3.92 -1.04 2.79
C GLU A 43 -2.72 -0.54 3.59
N ARG A 44 -2.26 -1.29 4.60
CA ARG A 44 -1.07 -0.93 5.38
C ARG A 44 0.21 -0.92 4.54
N ASN A 45 0.32 -1.85 3.61
CA ASN A 45 1.54 -2.04 2.83
C ASN A 45 1.58 -1.15 1.57
N ASN A 46 0.45 -0.57 1.14
CA ASN A 46 0.37 0.26 -0.06
C ASN A 46 1.35 1.45 -0.03
N ASP A 47 1.47 2.18 1.08
CA ASP A 47 2.38 3.32 1.17
C ASP A 47 3.85 2.89 1.05
N ILE A 48 4.19 1.75 1.67
CA ILE A 48 5.53 1.18 1.61
C ILE A 48 5.86 0.73 0.18
N GLU A 49 4.93 0.06 -0.49
CA GLU A 49 5.12 -0.37 -1.87
C GLU A 49 5.20 0.81 -2.84
N ALA A 50 4.44 1.89 -2.60
CA ALA A 50 4.54 3.11 -3.40
C ALA A 50 5.93 3.76 -3.27
N ILE A 51 6.45 3.86 -2.05
CA ILE A 51 7.81 4.38 -1.79
C ILE A 51 8.85 3.46 -2.43
N ARG A 52 8.73 2.14 -2.25
CA ARG A 52 9.66 1.16 -2.82
C ARG A 52 9.67 1.23 -4.35
N ALA A 53 8.51 1.35 -4.99
CA ALA A 53 8.41 1.50 -6.43
C ALA A 53 9.11 2.77 -6.93
N ALA A 54 8.90 3.91 -6.25
CA ALA A 54 9.57 5.17 -6.59
C ALA A 54 11.11 5.08 -6.41
N LEU A 55 11.58 4.36 -5.38
CA LEU A 55 13.01 4.12 -5.16
C LEU A 55 13.60 3.24 -6.25
N ILE A 56 12.96 2.11 -6.60
CA ILE A 56 13.41 1.23 -7.69
C ILE A 56 13.47 2.01 -9.01
N GLU A 57 12.47 2.84 -9.30
CA GLU A 57 12.46 3.69 -10.49
C GLU A 57 13.64 4.68 -10.47
N ALA A 58 13.91 5.31 -9.33
CA ALA A 58 15.03 6.23 -9.19
C ALA A 58 16.40 5.53 -9.31
N GLU A 59 16.55 4.35 -8.72
CA GLU A 59 17.78 3.52 -8.77
C GLU A 59 18.03 2.95 -10.18
N SER A 60 16.98 2.70 -10.95
CA SER A 60 17.11 2.28 -12.35
C SER A 60 17.65 3.38 -13.27
N ARG A 61 17.62 4.63 -12.79
CA ARG A 61 18.14 5.80 -13.50
C ARG A 61 19.55 6.11 -13.04
N GLU A 62 20.29 6.81 -13.88
CA GLU A 62 21.58 7.37 -13.49
C GLU A 62 21.40 8.50 -12.47
N THR A 63 22.36 8.63 -11.55
CA THR A 63 22.37 9.71 -10.55
C THR A 63 22.44 11.08 -11.20
N SER A 64 21.63 12.03 -10.73
CA SER A 64 21.62 13.39 -11.28
C SER A 64 22.80 14.21 -10.74
N HIS A 65 23.47 14.95 -11.63
CA HIS A 65 24.51 15.92 -11.26
C HIS A 65 23.96 17.33 -10.95
N ARG A 66 22.63 17.50 -10.92
CA ARG A 66 22.01 18.80 -10.70
C ARG A 66 22.17 19.25 -9.25
N THR A 67 22.59 20.49 -9.06
CA THR A 67 22.63 21.09 -7.74
C THR A 67 21.23 21.50 -7.27
N ALA A 68 21.09 21.76 -5.98
CA ALA A 68 19.85 22.30 -5.42
C ALA A 68 19.47 23.66 -6.05
N GLU A 69 20.44 24.45 -6.49
CA GLU A 69 20.20 25.73 -7.17
C GLU A 69 19.68 25.53 -8.60
N ASP A 70 20.26 24.59 -9.36
CA ASP A 70 19.79 24.23 -10.70
C ASP A 70 18.34 23.72 -10.67
N ILE A 71 17.98 22.95 -9.65
CA ILE A 71 16.61 22.46 -9.46
C ILE A 71 15.66 23.63 -9.17
N ARG A 72 16.02 24.52 -8.24
CA ARG A 72 15.20 25.69 -7.89
C ARG A 72 14.98 26.61 -9.09
N GLN A 73 16.02 26.86 -9.87
CA GLN A 73 15.93 27.74 -11.03
C GLN A 73 15.00 27.16 -12.11
N THR A 74 15.15 25.87 -12.43
CA THR A 74 14.24 25.19 -13.38
C THR A 74 12.80 25.18 -12.91
N VAL A 75 12.53 25.00 -11.61
CA VAL A 75 11.17 25.06 -11.07
C VAL A 75 10.58 26.47 -11.22
N LYS A 76 11.34 27.53 -10.90
CA LYS A 76 10.88 28.92 -11.09
C LYS A 76 10.57 29.23 -12.55
N GLU A 77 11.39 28.78 -13.48
CA GLU A 77 11.17 28.96 -14.92
C GLU A 77 9.92 28.23 -15.42
N ARG A 78 9.66 27.02 -14.91
CA ARG A 78 8.44 26.28 -15.22
C ARG A 78 7.20 27.01 -14.69
N LEU A 79 7.22 27.44 -13.43
CA LEU A 79 6.07 28.14 -12.84
C LEU A 79 5.75 29.47 -13.53
N LYS A 80 6.76 30.22 -13.97
CA LYS A 80 6.58 31.43 -14.80
C LYS A 80 5.95 31.10 -16.16
N ARG A 81 6.34 30.00 -16.79
CA ARG A 81 5.78 29.52 -18.06
C ARG A 81 4.31 29.12 -17.91
N ASP A 82 3.97 28.51 -16.78
CA ASP A 82 2.63 28.02 -16.49
C ASP A 82 1.71 29.12 -15.91
N GLY A 83 2.20 30.37 -15.78
CA GLY A 83 1.43 31.53 -15.32
C GLY A 83 1.08 31.53 -13.83
N GLN A 84 1.80 30.74 -13.03
CA GLN A 84 1.58 30.61 -11.58
C GLN A 84 2.48 31.54 -10.76
N LEU A 85 3.24 32.41 -11.43
CA LEU A 85 4.26 33.31 -10.85
C LEU A 85 4.35 34.60 -11.65
#